data_AF-A0A5J4WJK1-F1
#
_entry.id   AF-A0A5J4WJK1-F1
#
_cell.length_a   1.000
_cell.length_b   1.000
_cell.length_c   1.000
_cell.angle_alpha   90.00
_cell.angle_beta   90.00
_cell.angle_gamma   90.00
#
_symmetry.space_group_name_H-M   'P 1'
#
loop_
_entity.id
_entity.type
_entity.pdbx_description
1 polymer ?
#
loop_
_entity_poly.entity_id
_entity_poly.type
_entity_poly.pdbx_seq_one_letter_code
_entity_poly.pdbx_strand_id
1 'polypeptide(L)'
;EVNMSSTPRTLNFFIDDEQLPVQIINIPSAIRFYIGIDNEESSFTITRFERLQSSSAKEISESKTLEWGKQWKNEKKQECIVQ
;
A
#
# COMPACT_ATOMS: atom_id res chain seq x y z
N GLU A 1 5.92 1.86 1.68
CA GLU A 1 6.39 3.00 2.49
C GLU A 1 5.28 3.52 3.39
N VAL A 2 5.58 3.82 4.66
CA VAL A 2 4.66 4.50 5.58
C VAL A 2 5.13 5.93 5.85
N ASN A 3 4.27 6.92 5.61
CA ASN A 3 4.54 8.31 5.95
C ASN A 3 3.79 8.68 7.23
N MET A 4 4.54 8.64 8.34
CA MET A 4 3.99 8.89 9.69
C MET A 4 3.94 10.38 10.05
N SER A 5 4.57 11.24 9.25
CA SER A 5 4.64 12.69 9.47
C SER A 5 3.63 13.49 8.64
N SER A 6 3.06 12.90 7.58
CA SER A 6 2.04 13.57 6.77
C SER A 6 0.70 13.66 7.50
N THR A 7 -0.14 14.61 7.08
CA THR A 7 -1.54 14.72 7.48
C THR A 7 -2.40 14.73 6.22
N PRO A 8 -3.13 13.63 5.93
CA PRO A 8 -3.22 12.38 6.70
C PRO A 8 -1.94 11.54 6.66
N ARG A 9 -1.75 10.64 7.65
CA ARG A 9 -0.68 9.62 7.59
C ARG A 9 -1.01 8.62 6.49
N THR A 10 -0.01 8.20 5.72
CA THR A 10 -0.22 7.37 4.53
C THR A 10 0.58 6.08 4.53
N LEU A 11 0.08 5.08 3.80
CA LEU A 11 0.75 3.84 3.44
C LEU A 11 0.63 3.67 1.92
N ASN A 12 1.79 3.60 1.25
CA ASN A 12 1.93 3.38 -0.18
C ASN A 12 2.66 2.05 -0.44
N PHE A 13 2.25 1.33 -1.49
CA PHE A 13 2.81 0.02 -1.84
C PHE A 13 3.68 0.11 -3.09
N PHE A 14 4.68 -0.76 -3.18
CA PHE A 14 5.66 -0.78 -4.27
C PHE A 14 5.97 -2.22 -4.65
N ILE A 15 6.16 -2.48 -5.95
CA ILE A 15 6.73 -3.72 -6.50
C ILE A 15 7.89 -3.29 -7.41
N ASP A 16 9.08 -3.84 -7.19
CA ASP A 16 10.28 -3.51 -7.97
C ASP A 16 10.52 -1.99 -8.12
N ASP A 17 10.42 -1.26 -7.00
CA ASP A 17 10.51 0.21 -6.90
C ASP A 17 9.43 1.01 -7.64
N GLU A 18 8.48 0.35 -8.30
CA GLU A 18 7.31 0.98 -8.91
C GLU A 18 6.16 1.10 -7.90
N GLN A 19 5.67 2.33 -7.71
CA GLN A 19 4.54 2.58 -6.83
C GLN A 19 3.24 2.05 -7.42
N LEU A 20 2.48 1.31 -6.62
CA LEU A 20 1.17 0.79 -7.00
C LEU A 20 0.09 1.90 -6.91
N PRO A 21 -0.96 1.87 -7.77
CA PRO A 21 -2.06 2.84 -7.77
C PRO A 21 -3.07 2.59 -6.62
N VAL A 22 -2.57 2.34 -5.42
CA VAL A 22 -3.37 2.19 -4.20
C VAL A 22 -2.64 2.81 -3.01
N GLN A 23 -3.36 3.64 -2.26
CA GLN A 23 -2.86 4.28 -1.05
C GLN A 23 -3.88 4.06 0.07
N ILE A 24 -3.36 3.85 1.29
CA ILE A 24 -4.17 3.87 2.51
C ILE A 24 -3.87 5.14 3.28
N ILE A 25 -4.92 5.89 3.66
CA ILE A 25 -4.84 7.11 4.45
C ILE A 25 -5.39 6.90 5.87
N ASN A 26 -5.10 7.83 6.77
CA ASN A 26 -5.53 7.84 8.17
C ASN A 26 -5.06 6.62 8.97
N ILE A 27 -3.89 6.06 8.64
CA ILE A 27 -3.28 4.98 9.43
C ILE A 27 -2.98 5.46 10.87
N PRO A 28 -3.05 4.57 11.88
CA PRO A 28 -2.85 4.93 13.28
C PRO A 28 -1.40 5.37 13.55
N SER A 29 -1.17 6.09 14.65
CA SER A 29 0.16 6.56 15.05
C SER A 29 1.12 5.44 15.47
N ALA A 30 0.59 4.26 15.81
CA ALA A 30 1.35 3.06 16.10
C ALA A 30 0.89 1.94 15.15
N ILE A 31 1.85 1.31 14.47
CA ILE A 31 1.60 0.26 13.47
C ILE A 31 2.48 -0.96 13.75
N ARG A 32 2.06 -2.11 13.20
CA ARG A 32 2.87 -3.33 13.09
C ARG A 32 2.75 -3.84 11.66
N PHE A 33 3.85 -4.39 11.13
CA PHE A 33 3.81 -5.09 9.85
C PHE A 33 3.48 -6.56 10.12
N TYR A 34 2.47 -7.07 9.42
CA TYR A 34 2.10 -8.48 9.42
C TYR A 34 2.39 -9.05 8.03
N ILE A 35 2.98 -10.24 7.97
CA ILE A 35 3.34 -10.90 6.72
C ILE A 35 2.72 -12.29 6.75
N GLY A 36 1.85 -12.56 5.78
CA GLY A 36 1.25 -13.87 5.56
C GLY A 36 1.98 -14.60 4.44
N ILE A 37 2.22 -15.89 4.63
CA ILE A 37 2.77 -16.80 3.63
C ILE A 37 1.78 -17.96 3.53
N ASP A 38 1.11 -18.11 2.38
CA ASP A 38 0.04 -19.10 2.23
C ASP A 38 0.44 -20.31 1.37
N ASN A 39 1.48 -20.19 0.54
CA ASN A 39 1.90 -21.25 -0.38
C ASN A 39 2.98 -22.15 0.23
N GLU A 40 2.90 -23.46 -0.04
CA GLU A 40 3.96 -24.40 0.33
C GLU A 40 5.32 -23.98 -0.25
N GLU A 41 6.38 -24.21 0.53
CA GLU A 41 7.77 -23.88 0.20
C GLU A 41 8.09 -22.40 -0.08
N SER A 42 7.10 -21.49 0.06
CA SER A 42 7.34 -20.08 -0.15
C SER A 42 8.01 -19.42 1.06
N SER A 43 8.90 -18.47 0.78
CA SER A 43 9.61 -17.71 1.80
C SER A 43 9.87 -16.28 1.31
N PHE A 44 10.14 -15.38 2.25
CA PHE A 44 10.60 -14.03 1.94
C PHE A 44 11.76 -13.69 2.87
N THR A 45 12.58 -12.73 2.46
CA THR A 45 13.69 -12.21 3.27
C THR A 45 13.54 -10.70 3.39
N ILE A 46 13.59 -10.19 4.62
CA ILE A 46 13.71 -8.75 4.87
C ILE A 46 15.18 -8.39 4.75
N THR A 47 15.51 -7.56 3.77
CA THR A 47 16.90 -7.14 3.52
C THR A 47 17.31 -5.97 4.42
N ARG A 48 16.40 -5.02 4.68
CA ARG A 48 16.66 -3.85 5.51
C ARG A 48 15.38 -3.20 6.02
N PHE A 49 15.51 -2.46 7.11
CA PHE A 49 14.55 -1.44 7.52
C PHE A 49 15.20 -0.07 7.33
N GLU A 50 14.54 0.80 6.58
CA GLU A 50 15.08 2.10 6.24
C GLU A 50 14.09 3.20 6.60
N ARG A 51 14.62 4.31 7.13
CA ARG A 51 13.86 5.54 7.35
C ARG A 51 14.33 6.56 6.31
N LEU A 52 13.45 6.90 5.39
CA LEU A 52 13.70 7.94 4.40
C LEU A 52 13.54 9.34 5.02
N GLN A 53 14.31 10.31 4.54
CA GLN A 53 14.20 11.72 4.95
C GLN A 53 12.90 12.37 4.42
N SER A 54 12.47 11.94 3.23
CA SER A 54 11.24 12.37 2.57
C SER A 54 10.59 11.16 1.92
N SER A 55 9.27 11.23 1.77
CA SER A 55 8.50 10.19 1.08
C SER A 55 8.93 10.04 -0.37
N SER A 56 9.10 8.81 -0.83
CA SER A 56 9.33 8.49 -2.26
C SER A 56 8.02 8.38 -3.05
N ALA A 57 6.89 8.26 -2.33
CA ALA A 57 5.58 8.16 -2.95
C ALA A 57 5.19 9.43 -3.71
N LYS A 58 4.69 9.23 -4.92
CA LYS A 58 4.17 10.24 -5.84
C LYS A 58 2.65 10.18 -5.89
N GLU A 59 2.05 11.27 -6.33
CA GLU A 59 0.64 11.30 -6.69
C GLU A 59 0.47 10.52 -8.01
N ILE A 60 -0.47 9.57 -8.02
CA ILE A 60 -0.79 8.76 -9.19
C ILE A 60 -2.24 9.07 -9.57
N SER A 61 -2.44 9.52 -10.81
CA SER A 61 -3.77 9.71 -11.39
C SER A 61 -4.56 8.40 -11.33
N GLU A 62 -5.85 8.48 -11.00
CA GLU A 62 -6.74 7.31 -10.89
C GLU A 62 -6.33 6.30 -9.79
N SER A 63 -5.48 6.69 -8.84
CA SER A 63 -5.14 5.83 -7.72
C SER A 63 -6.32 5.64 -6.75
N LYS A 64 -6.46 4.40 -6.26
CA LYS A 64 -7.48 4.06 -5.25
C LYS A 64 -7.02 4.51 -3.87
N THR A 65 -7.70 5.48 -3.29
CA THR A 65 -7.47 5.91 -1.90
C THR A 65 -8.44 5.19 -0.97
N LEU A 66 -7.88 4.49 0.02
CA LEU A 66 -8.61 3.69 1.01
C LEU A 66 -8.42 4.30 2.40
N GLU A 67 -9.49 4.43 3.17
CA GLU A 67 -9.38 4.92 4.55
C GLU A 67 -9.19 3.74 5.52
N TRP A 68 -8.19 3.85 6.38
CA TRP A 68 -7.95 2.86 7.43
C TRP A 68 -9.15 2.74 8.37
N GLY A 69 -9.46 1.51 8.82
CA GLY A 69 -10.58 1.24 9.72
C GLY A 69 -11.96 1.31 9.07
N LYS A 70 -12.04 1.53 7.74
CA LYS A 70 -13.27 1.40 6.96
C LYS A 70 -13.30 0.06 6.24
N GLN A 71 -14.52 -0.39 5.92
CA GLN A 71 -14.70 -1.54 5.05
C GLN A 71 -14.40 -1.15 3.61
N TRP A 72 -13.52 -1.89 2.95
CA TRP A 72 -13.19 -1.68 1.54
C TRP A 72 -14.03 -2.60 0.66
N LYS A 73 -14.81 -2.01 -0.25
CA LYS A 73 -15.56 -2.79 -1.23
C LYS A 73 -14.67 -3.05 -2.44
N ASN A 74 -14.72 -4.29 -2.93
CA ASN A 74 -14.20 -4.61 -4.24
C ASN A 74 -15.19 -4.04 -5.26
N GLU A 75 -14.78 -2.99 -5.95
CA GLU A 75 -15.43 -2.64 -7.21
C GLU A 75 -15.16 -3.83 -8.14
N LYS A 76 -16.22 -4.58 -8.49
CA LYS A 76 -16.08 -5.59 -9.53
C LYS A 76 -15.51 -4.87 -10.74
N LYS A 77 -14.36 -5.32 -11.25
CA LYS A 77 -13.88 -4.87 -12.56
C LYS A 77 -15.06 -5.00 -13.51
N GLN A 78 -15.48 -3.88 -14.10
CA GLN A 78 -16.36 -3.92 -15.26
C GLN A 78 -15.64 -4.82 -16.25
N GLU A 79 -16.25 -5.95 -16.61
CA GLU A 79 -15.71 -6.85 -17.63
C GLU A 79 -15.34 -5.98 -18.83
N CYS A 80 -14.06 -5.99 -19.23
CA CYS A 80 -13.68 -5.44 -20.51
C CYS A 80 -14.48 -6.23 -21.55
N ILE A 81 -15.58 -5.68 -22.04
CA ILE A 81 -16.19 -6.12 -23.28
C ILE A 81 -15.20 -5.71 -24.34
N VAL A 82 -14.35 -6.65 -24.74
CA VAL A 82 -13.61 -6.55 -26.00
C VAL A 82 -14.70 -6.69 -27.07
N GLN A 83 -15.04 -5.57 -27.72
CA GLN A 83 -15.84 -5.58 -28.95
C GLN A 83 -14.96 -5.99 -30.13
#